data_AF-A0A3B0S8I6-F1
#
_entry.id   AF-A0A3B0S8I6-F1
#
_cell.length_a   1.000
_cell.length_b   1.000
_cell.length_c   1.000
_cell.angle_alpha   90.00
_cell.angle_beta   90.00
_cell.angle_gamma   90.00
#
_symmetry.space_group_name_H-M   'P 1'
#
loop_
_entity.id
_entity.type
_entity.pdbx_description
1 polymer ?
#
loop_
_entity_poly.entity_id
_entity_poly.type
_entity_poly.pdbx_seq_one_letter_code
_entity_poly.pdbx_strand_id
1 'polypeptide(L)'
;MARSSLFLPAYRIIARRTNRPLWIIEVGSSAGLTLLFDQWHYTYHHGHSSTEVGNRESPVRLECIVRGPQRPLFPDPMPEIAARIGVDLDPIDINNPDDESWIRGLVWPDRTDRHQRLSAAIGVARSNPVTLVAGDAIDSLEAQVTAASEDSVVVINHSHLLNQLQPERRKDFVAEMDRLSEDRPIWRVSNEWLTHSNTRLDLIRHFAHKHQVEGLADVHHHGEWISWRGPTR
;
A
#
# COMPACT_ATOMS: atom_id res chain seq x y z
N MET A 1 -5.87 2.37 -6.13
CA MET A 1 -6.91 1.88 -5.19
C MET A 1 -7.07 0.36 -5.13
N ALA A 2 -7.29 -0.40 -6.23
CA ALA A 2 -7.58 -1.84 -6.11
C ALA A 2 -6.47 -2.65 -5.41
N ARG A 3 -5.20 -2.25 -5.61
CA ARG A 3 -4.03 -2.79 -4.89
C ARG A 3 -4.10 -2.66 -3.36
N SER A 4 -4.96 -1.81 -2.80
CA SER A 4 -5.20 -1.77 -1.34
C SER A 4 -5.67 -3.12 -0.80
N SER A 5 -6.31 -3.97 -1.63
CA SER A 5 -6.67 -5.35 -1.25
C SER A 5 -5.44 -6.24 -1.00
N LEU A 6 -4.28 -5.87 -1.56
CA LEU A 6 -3.02 -6.57 -1.35
C LEU A 6 -2.31 -6.06 -0.09
N PHE A 7 -2.37 -4.75 0.18
CA PHE A 7 -1.66 -4.14 1.31
C PHE A 7 -2.36 -4.31 2.65
N LEU A 8 -3.70 -4.35 2.66
CA LEU A 8 -4.49 -4.46 3.89
C LEU A 8 -4.05 -5.62 4.80
N PRO A 9 -3.85 -6.87 4.31
CA PRO A 9 -3.32 -7.95 5.14
C PRO A 9 -1.97 -7.62 5.78
N ALA A 10 -1.05 -6.99 5.05
CA ALA A 10 0.28 -6.63 5.56
C ALA A 10 0.17 -5.57 6.66
N TYR A 11 -0.65 -4.53 6.46
CA TYR A 11 -0.89 -3.49 7.47
C TYR A 11 -1.52 -4.06 8.76
N ARG A 12 -2.45 -5.01 8.63
CA ARG A 12 -3.04 -5.72 9.78
C ARG A 12 -2.01 -6.52 10.56
N ILE A 13 -1.06 -7.18 9.87
CA ILE A 13 0.04 -7.90 10.52
C ILE A 13 0.93 -6.94 11.30
N ILE A 14 1.34 -5.82 10.70
CA ILE A 14 2.18 -4.81 11.36
C ILE A 14 1.48 -4.26 12.60
N ALA A 15 0.22 -3.83 12.45
CA ALA A 15 -0.58 -3.28 13.55
C ALA A 15 -0.73 -4.28 14.70
N ARG A 16 -1.04 -5.55 14.41
CA ARG A 16 -1.17 -6.59 15.45
C ARG A 16 0.16 -6.88 16.17
N ARG A 17 1.28 -6.87 15.45
CA ARG A 17 2.60 -7.18 16.02
C ARG A 17 3.16 -6.04 16.86
N THR A 18 2.83 -4.80 16.51
CA THR A 18 3.37 -3.61 17.16
C THR A 18 2.42 -3.00 18.17
N ASN A 19 1.11 -3.24 18.03
CA ASN A 19 0.05 -2.62 18.80
C ASN A 19 0.16 -1.09 18.84
N ARG A 20 0.54 -0.50 17.69
CA ARG A 20 0.83 0.93 17.53
C ARG A 20 0.20 1.48 16.25
N PRO A 21 -0.17 2.78 16.22
CA PRO A 21 -0.67 3.44 15.02
C PRO A 21 0.34 3.41 13.86
N LEU A 22 -0.16 3.29 12.64
CA LEU A 22 0.67 3.22 11.43
C LEU A 22 0.98 4.64 10.92
N TRP A 23 2.28 4.93 10.75
CA TRP A 23 2.78 6.08 10.00
C TRP A 23 3.17 5.60 8.60
N ILE A 24 2.29 5.78 7.63
CA ILE A 24 2.43 5.15 6.32
C ILE A 24 2.99 6.16 5.32
N ILE A 25 4.10 5.77 4.70
CA ILE A 25 4.74 6.48 3.60
C ILE A 25 4.61 5.59 2.37
N GLU A 26 3.76 5.97 1.42
CA GLU A 26 3.69 5.32 0.11
C GLU A 26 4.60 6.04 -0.87
N VAL A 27 5.61 5.36 -1.40
CA VAL A 27 6.52 5.91 -2.43
C VAL A 27 6.07 5.46 -3.83
N GLY A 28 6.02 6.40 -4.77
CA GLY A 28 5.33 6.23 -6.06
C GLY A 28 3.82 6.24 -5.90
N SER A 29 3.30 7.13 -5.03
CA SER A 29 1.89 7.12 -4.62
C SER A 29 0.93 7.67 -5.68
N SER A 30 1.41 8.40 -6.69
CA SER A 30 0.59 9.15 -7.64
C SER A 30 -0.41 10.03 -6.86
N ALA A 31 -1.73 9.83 -7.06
CA ALA A 31 -2.80 10.51 -6.34
C ALA A 31 -3.03 10.04 -4.88
N GLY A 32 -2.24 9.10 -4.35
CA GLY A 32 -2.34 8.61 -2.97
C GLY A 32 -3.60 7.79 -2.64
N LEU A 33 -4.37 7.34 -3.64
CA LEU A 33 -5.63 6.60 -3.42
C LEU A 33 -5.46 5.26 -2.71
N THR A 34 -4.26 4.68 -2.70
CA THR A 34 -3.96 3.43 -1.99
C THR A 34 -3.73 3.64 -0.50
N LEU A 35 -3.34 4.85 -0.09
CA LEU A 35 -3.21 5.26 1.31
C LEU A 35 -4.54 5.27 2.05
N LEU A 36 -5.66 5.43 1.35
CA LEU A 36 -7.03 5.45 1.93
C LEU A 36 -7.62 4.04 2.14
N PHE A 37 -6.77 3.04 2.36
CA PHE A 37 -7.17 1.63 2.41
C PHE A 37 -8.26 1.33 3.44
N ASP A 38 -8.28 2.00 4.59
CA ASP A 38 -9.28 1.86 5.66
C ASP A 38 -10.63 2.51 5.31
N GLN A 39 -10.68 3.36 4.30
CA GLN A 39 -11.91 3.99 3.81
C GLN A 39 -12.68 3.11 2.83
N TRP A 40 -12.08 1.99 2.38
CA TRP A 40 -12.67 1.08 1.41
C TRP A 40 -13.43 -0.08 2.08
N HIS A 41 -14.33 -0.71 1.31
CA HIS A 41 -14.90 -2.01 1.65
C HIS A 41 -14.27 -3.08 0.77
N TYR A 42 -13.92 -4.22 1.36
CA TYR A 42 -13.27 -5.32 0.69
C TYR A 42 -14.11 -6.57 0.77
N THR A 43 -14.18 -7.30 -0.34
CA THR A 43 -14.72 -8.67 -0.38
C THR A 43 -13.64 -9.60 -0.90
N TYR A 44 -13.17 -10.48 -0.03
CA TYR A 44 -12.21 -11.53 -0.38
C TYR A 44 -12.95 -12.83 -0.64
N HIS A 45 -12.96 -13.28 -1.90
CA HIS A 45 -13.64 -14.51 -2.32
C HIS A 45 -12.70 -15.72 -2.22
N HIS A 46 -13.09 -16.77 -1.49
CA HIS A 46 -12.34 -18.01 -1.32
C HIS A 46 -13.24 -19.23 -1.55
N GLY A 47 -13.15 -19.82 -2.75
CA GLY A 47 -14.03 -20.91 -3.16
C GLY A 47 -15.50 -20.45 -3.16
N HIS A 48 -16.35 -21.11 -2.36
CA HIS A 48 -17.77 -20.76 -2.20
C HIS A 48 -18.04 -19.83 -1.00
N SER A 49 -17.00 -19.31 -0.36
CA SER A 49 -17.10 -18.41 0.79
C SER A 49 -16.53 -17.05 0.48
N SER A 50 -16.98 -16.02 1.17
CA SER A 50 -16.40 -14.69 1.12
C SER A 50 -16.13 -14.13 2.51
N THR A 51 -15.16 -13.24 2.62
CA THR A 51 -14.89 -12.46 3.84
C THR A 51 -14.98 -10.98 3.49
N GLU A 52 -15.84 -10.27 4.21
CA GLU A 52 -16.00 -8.83 4.06
C GLU A 52 -15.22 -8.09 5.15
N VAL A 53 -14.56 -6.99 4.77
CA VAL A 53 -13.68 -6.22 5.67
C VAL A 53 -13.80 -4.73 5.33
N GLY A 54 -13.68 -3.86 6.32
CA GLY A 54 -13.62 -2.41 6.11
C GLY A 54 -14.96 -1.70 6.25
N ASN A 55 -15.04 -0.49 5.68
CA ASN A 55 -16.21 0.38 5.85
C ASN A 55 -17.39 -0.10 5.01
N ARG A 56 -18.41 -0.67 5.65
CA ARG A 56 -19.62 -1.18 4.98
C ARG A 56 -20.39 -0.12 4.20
N GLU A 57 -20.24 1.16 4.52
CA GLU A 57 -20.89 2.28 3.83
C GLU A 57 -20.03 2.87 2.70
N SER A 58 -18.81 2.35 2.47
CA SER A 58 -17.94 2.84 1.43
C SER A 58 -18.57 2.65 0.03
N PRO A 59 -18.61 3.71 -0.81
CA PRO A 59 -19.00 3.58 -2.21
C PRO A 59 -17.92 2.85 -3.03
N VAL A 60 -16.69 2.73 -2.51
CA VAL A 60 -15.60 1.98 -3.12
C VAL A 60 -15.63 0.55 -2.59
N ARG A 61 -16.08 -0.37 -3.43
CA ARG A 61 -16.08 -1.82 -3.22
C ARG A 61 -14.91 -2.44 -3.98
N LEU A 62 -14.02 -3.13 -3.27
CA LEU A 62 -12.87 -3.82 -3.82
C LEU A 62 -13.04 -5.32 -3.67
N GLU A 63 -12.96 -6.06 -4.77
CA GLU A 63 -13.05 -7.51 -4.76
C GLU A 63 -11.68 -8.13 -5.04
N CYS A 64 -11.36 -9.20 -4.33
CA CYS A 64 -10.10 -9.93 -4.51
C CYS A 64 -10.33 -11.44 -4.35
N ILE A 65 -9.86 -12.22 -5.30
CA ILE A 65 -9.95 -13.68 -5.26
C ILE A 65 -8.77 -14.24 -4.46
N VAL A 66 -9.06 -14.92 -3.35
CA VAL A 66 -8.08 -15.68 -2.59
C VAL A 66 -7.90 -17.04 -3.25
N ARG A 67 -6.68 -17.34 -3.67
CA ARG A 67 -6.26 -18.60 -4.29
C ARG A 67 -5.48 -19.44 -3.29
N GLY A 68 -5.53 -20.75 -3.49
CA GLY A 68 -4.80 -21.71 -2.66
C GLY A 68 -5.52 -22.05 -1.34
N PRO A 69 -4.88 -22.87 -0.49
CA PRO A 69 -5.50 -23.40 0.71
C PRO A 69 -5.53 -22.42 1.89
N GLN A 70 -4.66 -21.40 1.87
CA GLN A 70 -4.52 -20.43 2.95
C GLN A 70 -5.23 -19.12 2.61
N ARG A 71 -5.63 -18.38 3.66
CA ARG A 71 -6.29 -17.09 3.53
C ARG A 71 -5.66 -16.06 4.48
N PRO A 72 -5.58 -14.77 4.08
CA PRO A 72 -5.16 -13.72 4.98
C PRO A 72 -6.13 -13.57 6.16
N LEU A 73 -5.61 -13.08 7.28
CA LEU A 73 -6.40 -12.76 8.46
C LEU A 73 -6.76 -11.29 8.51
N PHE A 74 -8.00 -11.01 8.92
CA PHE A 74 -8.54 -9.66 9.08
C PHE A 74 -9.16 -9.48 10.47
N PRO A 75 -8.39 -9.62 11.56
CA PRO A 75 -8.94 -9.42 12.91
C PRO A 75 -9.29 -7.94 13.11
N ASP A 76 -10.49 -7.66 13.59
CA ASP A 76 -10.88 -6.32 14.02
C ASP A 76 -10.10 -5.86 15.28
N PRO A 77 -9.94 -4.54 15.48
CA PRO A 77 -10.39 -3.43 14.62
C PRO A 77 -9.40 -3.10 13.48
N MET A 78 -9.83 -2.23 12.53
CA MET A 78 -8.94 -1.67 11.49
C MET A 78 -7.72 -0.97 12.12
N PRO A 79 -6.53 -1.01 11.50
CA PRO A 79 -5.35 -0.35 12.06
C PRO A 79 -5.62 1.13 12.30
N GLU A 80 -5.20 1.61 13.46
CA GLU A 80 -5.12 3.05 13.70
C GLU A 80 -4.03 3.66 12.83
N ILE A 81 -4.29 4.85 12.29
CA ILE A 81 -3.41 5.50 11.30
C ILE A 81 -3.00 6.85 11.87
N ALA A 82 -1.70 7.00 12.16
CA ALA A 82 -1.13 8.25 12.63
C ALA A 82 -0.93 9.25 11.49
N ALA A 83 -0.50 8.78 10.32
CA ALA A 83 -0.29 9.62 9.15
C ALA A 83 -0.37 8.83 7.85
N ARG A 84 -0.73 9.54 6.77
CA ARG A 84 -0.77 9.06 5.38
C ARG A 84 0.04 10.02 4.52
N ILE A 85 1.19 9.56 4.06
CA ILE A 85 2.09 10.36 3.24
C ILE A 85 2.31 9.64 1.93
N GLY A 86 1.99 10.31 0.83
CA GLY A 86 2.35 9.90 -0.50
C GLY A 86 3.54 10.70 -0.99
N VAL A 87 4.59 10.03 -1.44
CA VAL A 87 5.74 10.64 -2.11
C VAL A 87 5.69 10.22 -3.57
N ASP A 88 5.71 11.19 -4.47
CA ASP A 88 5.79 10.96 -5.91
C ASP A 88 6.62 12.05 -6.57
N LEU A 89 7.26 11.76 -7.71
CA LEU A 89 7.98 12.78 -8.47
C LEU A 89 7.03 13.84 -9.03
N ASP A 90 5.82 13.42 -9.40
CA ASP A 90 4.78 14.29 -9.96
C ASP A 90 3.43 13.92 -9.32
N PRO A 91 3.16 14.34 -8.08
CA PRO A 91 1.93 13.98 -7.39
C PRO A 91 0.70 14.53 -8.12
N ILE A 92 -0.29 13.68 -8.33
CA ILE A 92 -1.54 14.04 -9.02
C ILE A 92 -2.50 14.68 -8.01
N ASP A 93 -2.87 15.95 -8.21
CA ASP A 93 -3.87 16.63 -7.39
C ASP A 93 -5.28 16.38 -7.92
N ILE A 94 -6.04 15.52 -7.23
CA ILE A 94 -7.43 15.20 -7.59
C ILE A 94 -8.41 16.39 -7.48
N ASN A 95 -7.98 17.53 -6.94
CA ASN A 95 -8.77 18.76 -6.91
C ASN A 95 -8.48 19.67 -8.11
N ASN A 96 -7.39 19.42 -8.84
CA ASN A 96 -7.10 20.04 -10.12
C ASN A 96 -7.91 19.32 -11.23
N PRO A 97 -8.75 20.03 -11.99
CA PRO A 97 -9.54 19.42 -13.07
C PRO A 97 -8.70 18.72 -14.15
N ASP A 98 -7.52 19.24 -14.46
CA ASP A 98 -6.65 18.68 -15.50
C ASP A 98 -6.03 17.35 -15.04
N ASP A 99 -5.57 17.30 -13.80
CA ASP A 99 -5.04 16.09 -13.15
C ASP A 99 -6.12 15.02 -12.96
N GLU A 100 -7.33 15.43 -12.56
CA GLU A 100 -8.49 14.53 -12.49
C GLU A 100 -8.81 13.96 -13.88
N SER A 101 -8.84 14.80 -14.91
CA SER A 101 -9.05 14.36 -16.29
C SER A 101 -7.96 13.39 -16.75
N TRP A 102 -6.70 13.68 -16.41
CA TRP A 102 -5.56 12.85 -16.73
C TRP A 102 -5.68 11.44 -16.13
N ILE A 103 -5.89 11.32 -14.81
CA ILE A 103 -5.99 10.00 -14.16
C ILE A 103 -7.21 9.20 -14.64
N ARG A 104 -8.30 9.88 -15.02
CA ARG A 104 -9.46 9.25 -15.66
C ARG A 104 -9.13 8.71 -17.05
N GLY A 105 -8.31 9.42 -17.81
CA GLY A 105 -7.83 9.00 -19.13
C GLY A 105 -6.91 7.77 -19.11
N LEU A 106 -6.29 7.46 -17.96
CA LEU A 106 -5.48 6.25 -17.79
C LEU A 106 -6.32 4.96 -17.65
N VAL A 107 -7.64 5.10 -17.54
CA VAL A 107 -8.57 3.96 -17.54
C VAL A 107 -9.04 3.71 -18.96
N TRP A 108 -8.89 2.46 -19.43
CA TRP A 108 -9.34 2.05 -20.76
C TRP A 108 -10.85 2.30 -20.93
N PRO A 109 -11.32 2.84 -22.08
CA PRO A 109 -12.69 3.30 -22.25
C PRO A 109 -13.78 2.23 -22.04
N ASP A 110 -13.47 0.96 -22.27
CA ASP A 110 -14.37 -0.18 -22.10
C ASP A 110 -14.51 -0.61 -20.63
N ARG A 111 -13.68 -0.08 -19.73
CA ARG A 111 -13.64 -0.43 -18.30
C ARG A 111 -14.54 0.46 -17.47
N THR A 112 -15.84 0.43 -17.76
CA THR A 112 -16.88 1.20 -17.05
C THR A 112 -16.86 0.95 -15.54
N ASP A 113 -16.59 -0.29 -15.12
CA ASP A 113 -16.40 -0.69 -13.72
C ASP A 113 -15.27 0.11 -13.04
N ARG A 114 -14.13 0.27 -13.75
CA ARG A 114 -12.96 0.98 -13.25
C ARG A 114 -13.22 2.48 -13.17
N HIS A 115 -13.91 3.06 -14.16
CA HIS A 115 -14.30 4.47 -14.14
C HIS A 115 -15.22 4.81 -12.97
N GLN A 116 -16.28 4.01 -12.76
CA GLN A 116 -17.21 4.22 -11.64
C GLN A 116 -16.49 4.15 -10.29
N ARG A 117 -15.64 3.14 -10.13
CA ARG A 117 -14.84 2.97 -8.91
C ARG A 117 -13.85 4.12 -8.70
N LEU A 118 -13.23 4.63 -9.76
CA LEU A 118 -12.30 5.76 -9.67
C LEU A 118 -13.04 7.04 -9.26
N SER A 119 -14.21 7.30 -9.86
CA SER A 119 -15.08 8.42 -9.46
C SER A 119 -15.44 8.35 -7.98
N ALA A 120 -15.84 7.17 -7.49
CA ALA A 120 -16.17 6.97 -6.09
C ALA A 120 -14.96 7.20 -5.17
N ALA A 121 -13.78 6.71 -5.57
CA ALA A 121 -12.55 6.89 -4.80
C ALA A 121 -12.10 8.36 -4.74
N ILE A 122 -12.21 9.11 -5.84
CA ILE A 122 -11.94 10.56 -5.86
C ILE A 122 -12.91 11.28 -4.93
N GLY A 123 -14.20 10.93 -4.97
CA GLY A 123 -15.21 11.49 -4.06
C GLY A 123 -14.87 11.28 -2.59
N VAL A 124 -14.46 10.06 -2.21
CA VAL A 124 -14.04 9.76 -0.83
C VAL A 124 -12.73 10.48 -0.47
N ALA A 125 -11.77 10.54 -1.39
CA ALA A 125 -10.48 11.17 -1.16
C ALA A 125 -10.57 12.69 -0.92
N ARG A 126 -11.54 13.37 -1.55
CA ARG A 126 -11.81 14.80 -1.27
C ARG A 126 -12.24 15.06 0.17
N SER A 127 -12.97 14.12 0.77
CA SER A 127 -13.39 14.21 2.18
C SER A 127 -12.33 13.67 3.14
N ASN A 128 -11.29 13.00 2.63
CA ASN A 128 -10.23 12.36 3.41
C ASN A 128 -8.87 12.69 2.79
N PRO A 129 -8.41 13.96 2.88
CA PRO A 129 -7.18 14.38 2.23
C PRO A 129 -5.98 13.59 2.77
N VAL A 130 -5.08 13.23 1.86
CA VAL A 130 -3.77 12.64 2.19
C VAL A 130 -2.67 13.67 1.95
N THR A 131 -1.57 13.59 2.69
CA THR A 131 -0.41 14.45 2.44
C THR A 131 0.32 13.93 1.22
N LEU A 132 0.39 14.73 0.15
CA LEU A 132 1.20 14.43 -1.04
C LEU A 132 2.45 15.32 -1.04
N VAL A 133 3.61 14.69 -1.21
CA VAL A 133 4.92 15.33 -1.24
C VAL A 133 5.54 15.08 -2.62
N ALA A 134 5.83 16.16 -3.34
CA ALA A 134 6.60 16.08 -4.57
C ALA A 134 8.08 15.85 -4.24
N GLY A 135 8.67 14.76 -4.72
CA GLY A 135 10.06 14.44 -4.46
C GLY A 135 10.50 13.05 -4.94
N ASP A 136 11.81 12.83 -4.95
CA ASP A 136 12.39 11.52 -5.27
C ASP A 136 12.01 10.49 -4.19
N ALA A 137 11.75 9.25 -4.62
CA ALA A 137 11.28 8.17 -3.77
C ALA A 137 12.24 7.78 -2.64
N ILE A 138 13.54 8.11 -2.78
CA ILE A 138 14.58 7.77 -1.81
C ILE A 138 14.97 9.03 -1.05
N ASP A 139 15.26 10.12 -1.75
CA ASP A 139 15.78 11.35 -1.12
C ASP A 139 14.76 12.01 -0.19
N SER A 140 13.46 11.72 -0.38
CA SER A 140 12.39 12.25 0.47
C SER A 140 12.19 11.46 1.77
N LEU A 141 12.75 10.24 1.89
CA LEU A 141 12.41 9.32 2.99
C LEU A 141 12.82 9.84 4.35
N GLU A 142 14.02 10.39 4.49
CA GLU A 142 14.54 10.87 5.77
C GLU A 142 13.58 11.86 6.43
N ALA A 143 13.17 12.90 5.69
CA ALA A 143 12.24 13.90 6.20
C ALA A 143 10.91 13.28 6.65
N GLN A 144 10.38 12.30 5.90
CA GLN A 144 9.11 11.65 6.24
C GLN A 144 9.22 10.68 7.43
N VAL A 145 10.36 10.01 7.59
CA VAL A 145 10.62 9.08 8.70
C VAL A 145 10.92 9.85 9.99
N THR A 146 11.69 10.94 9.92
CA THR A 146 12.00 11.79 11.08
C THR A 146 10.76 12.52 11.61
N ALA A 147 9.81 12.85 10.74
CA ALA A 147 8.53 13.44 11.16
C ALA A 147 7.62 12.46 11.92
N ALA A 148 7.88 11.15 11.85
CA ALA A 148 7.02 10.15 12.45
C ALA A 148 7.12 10.14 13.98
N SER A 149 5.97 10.21 14.65
CA SER A 149 5.89 10.20 16.12
C SER A 149 6.58 8.98 16.73
N GLU A 150 7.11 9.16 17.95
CA GLU A 150 7.76 8.08 18.71
C GLU A 150 6.81 6.96 19.12
N ASP A 151 5.49 7.18 19.09
CA ASP A 151 4.45 6.21 19.38
C ASP A 151 3.91 5.48 18.14
N SER A 152 4.26 5.93 16.94
CA SER A 152 3.83 5.29 15.68
C SER A 152 4.87 4.35 15.10
N VAL A 153 4.42 3.34 14.36
CA VAL A 153 5.30 2.47 13.57
C VAL A 153 5.42 2.99 12.15
N VAL A 154 6.65 3.16 11.66
CA VAL A 154 6.91 3.60 10.28
C VAL A 154 6.71 2.43 9.34
N VAL A 155 5.87 2.66 8.33
CA VAL A 155 5.59 1.71 7.25
C VAL A 155 5.89 2.38 5.91
N ILE A 156 6.89 1.88 5.19
CA ILE A 156 7.21 2.30 3.83
C ILE A 156 6.56 1.31 2.86
N ASN A 157 5.57 1.77 2.10
CA ASN A 157 4.83 0.97 1.13
C ASN A 157 5.23 1.37 -0.29
N HIS A 158 5.41 0.40 -1.17
CA HIS A 158 5.62 0.68 -2.59
C HIS A 158 5.10 -0.45 -3.47
N SER A 159 4.70 -0.09 -4.70
CA SER A 159 4.22 -1.07 -5.67
C SER A 159 4.60 -0.73 -7.09
N HIS A 160 5.31 -1.64 -7.75
CA HIS A 160 5.86 -1.45 -9.11
C HIS A 160 6.72 -0.19 -9.20
N LEU A 161 7.41 0.17 -8.13
CA LEU A 161 8.33 1.30 -8.08
C LEU A 161 9.71 0.87 -8.58
N LEU A 162 10.17 -0.32 -8.18
CA LEU A 162 11.56 -0.71 -8.43
C LEU A 162 11.90 -0.80 -9.92
N ASN A 163 10.95 -1.12 -10.78
CA ASN A 163 11.17 -1.13 -12.24
C ASN A 163 11.32 0.27 -12.85
N GLN A 164 10.90 1.33 -12.14
CA GLN A 164 11.09 2.71 -12.56
C GLN A 164 12.45 3.27 -12.11
N LEU A 165 13.07 2.64 -11.10
CA LEU A 165 14.39 3.01 -10.62
C LEU A 165 15.50 2.39 -11.49
N GLN A 166 16.54 3.18 -11.75
CA GLN A 166 17.80 2.68 -12.29
C GLN A 166 18.46 1.69 -11.30
N PRO A 167 19.26 0.71 -11.77
CA PRO A 167 19.88 -0.30 -10.91
C PRO A 167 20.66 0.28 -9.71
N GLU A 168 21.34 1.41 -9.88
CA GLU A 168 22.08 2.11 -8.84
C GLU A 168 21.14 2.65 -7.76
N ARG A 169 20.05 3.31 -8.17
CA ARG A 169 19.03 3.83 -7.25
C ARG A 169 18.34 2.73 -6.44
N ARG A 170 18.24 1.51 -6.97
CA ARG A 170 17.70 0.38 -6.17
C ARG A 170 18.62 0.01 -5.01
N LYS A 171 19.94 0.12 -5.19
CA LYS A 171 20.92 -0.09 -4.11
C LYS A 171 20.82 1.05 -3.10
N ASP A 172 20.70 2.28 -3.56
CA ASP A 172 20.51 3.46 -2.71
C ASP A 172 19.25 3.30 -1.85
N PHE A 173 18.16 2.78 -2.41
CA PHE A 173 16.92 2.56 -1.65
C PHE A 173 17.12 1.58 -0.50
N VAL A 174 17.87 0.49 -0.71
CA VAL A 174 18.19 -0.45 0.38
C VAL A 174 19.12 0.20 1.40
N ALA A 175 20.17 0.89 0.95
CA ALA A 175 21.10 1.57 1.85
C ALA A 175 20.39 2.63 2.73
N GLU A 176 19.44 3.37 2.14
CA GLU A 176 18.67 4.38 2.85
C GLU A 176 17.70 3.74 3.86
N MET A 177 17.04 2.64 3.51
CA MET A 177 16.23 1.87 4.47
C MET A 177 17.06 1.39 5.65
N ASP A 178 18.29 0.91 5.41
CA ASP A 178 19.19 0.43 6.45
C ASP A 178 19.59 1.58 7.38
N ARG A 179 20.03 2.70 6.80
CA ARG A 179 20.41 3.92 7.54
C ARG A 179 19.27 4.45 8.40
N LEU A 180 18.07 4.59 7.83
CA LEU A 180 16.90 5.14 8.55
C LEU A 180 16.38 4.18 9.64
N SER A 181 16.71 2.90 9.55
CA SER A 181 16.28 1.88 10.51
C SER A 181 17.26 1.62 11.65
N GLU A 182 18.31 2.43 11.79
CA GLU A 182 19.34 2.25 12.82
C GLU A 182 18.75 2.37 14.23
N ASP A 183 18.04 3.46 14.50
CA ASP A 183 17.50 3.77 15.84
C ASP A 183 16.03 3.36 16.01
N ARG A 184 15.31 3.07 14.92
CA ARG A 184 13.89 2.66 14.96
C ARG A 184 13.57 1.58 13.94
N PRO A 185 12.75 0.57 14.27
CA PRO A 185 12.32 -0.40 13.27
C PRO A 185 11.47 0.26 12.18
N ILE A 186 11.76 -0.08 10.93
CA ILE A 186 10.94 0.29 9.77
C ILE A 186 10.36 -0.98 9.15
N TRP A 187 9.05 -0.95 8.88
CA TRP A 187 8.39 -2.00 8.11
C TRP A 187 8.26 -1.57 6.66
N ARG A 188 8.70 -2.43 5.75
CA ARG A 188 8.57 -2.23 4.32
C ARG A 188 7.56 -3.21 3.75
N VAL A 189 6.53 -2.68 3.10
CA VAL A 189 5.52 -3.44 2.36
C VAL A 189 5.86 -3.30 0.88
N SER A 190 6.36 -4.38 0.29
CA SER A 190 6.87 -4.39 -1.08
C SER A 190 5.94 -5.20 -1.97
N ASN A 191 5.36 -4.56 -2.99
CA ASN A 191 4.64 -5.24 -4.06
C ASN A 191 5.36 -5.12 -5.40
N GLU A 192 6.22 -6.10 -5.70
CA GLU A 192 7.15 -6.00 -6.83
C GLU A 192 7.20 -7.31 -7.62
N TRP A 193 7.45 -7.18 -8.93
CA TRP A 193 7.71 -8.31 -9.83
C TRP A 193 9.19 -8.43 -10.17
N LEU A 194 9.97 -7.35 -10.10
CA LEU A 194 11.37 -7.35 -10.53
C LEU A 194 12.27 -8.29 -9.71
N THR A 195 11.87 -8.61 -8.48
CA THR A 195 12.60 -9.49 -7.57
C THR A 195 12.19 -10.96 -7.67
N HIS A 196 11.20 -11.29 -8.50
CA HIS A 196 10.55 -12.62 -8.52
C HIS A 196 10.07 -13.01 -9.93
N SER A 197 9.70 -14.28 -10.14
CA SER A 197 9.09 -14.72 -11.40
C SER A 197 7.63 -14.29 -11.57
N ASN A 198 6.95 -13.98 -10.45
CA ASN A 198 5.60 -13.43 -10.38
C ASN A 198 5.59 -12.20 -9.45
N THR A 199 4.62 -11.28 -9.61
CA THR A 199 4.45 -10.19 -8.65
C THR A 199 4.21 -10.76 -7.25
N ARG A 200 5.04 -10.36 -6.27
CA ARG A 200 4.97 -10.82 -4.89
C ARG A 200 4.59 -9.69 -3.95
N LEU A 201 3.97 -10.04 -2.82
CA LEU A 201 3.81 -9.18 -1.66
C LEU A 201 4.76 -9.67 -0.56
N ASP A 202 5.75 -8.83 -0.22
CA ASP A 202 6.72 -9.08 0.84
C ASP A 202 6.54 -8.08 1.98
N LEU A 203 6.63 -8.56 3.21
CA LEU A 203 6.72 -7.77 4.42
C LEU A 203 8.14 -7.89 4.96
N ILE A 204 8.84 -6.77 5.06
CA ILE A 204 10.23 -6.73 5.47
C ILE A 204 10.35 -5.85 6.70
N ARG A 205 11.00 -6.34 7.76
CA ARG A 205 11.35 -5.52 8.92
C ARG A 205 12.83 -5.21 8.90
N HIS A 206 13.15 -3.91 8.86
CA HIS A 206 14.51 -3.37 8.96
C HIS A 206 14.73 -2.85 10.38
N PHE A 207 15.85 -3.22 11.00
CA PHE A 207 16.30 -2.63 12.27
C PHE A 207 17.79 -2.93 12.51
N ALA A 208 18.60 -1.90 12.80
CA ALA A 208 20.02 -2.03 13.13
C ALA A 208 20.78 -2.97 12.16
N HIS A 209 20.68 -2.67 10.87
CA HIS A 209 21.26 -3.45 9.76
C HIS A 209 20.82 -4.93 9.64
N LYS A 210 19.74 -5.34 10.32
CA LYS A 210 19.17 -6.69 10.21
C LYS A 210 17.83 -6.66 9.49
N HIS A 211 17.66 -7.58 8.54
CA HIS A 211 16.43 -7.69 7.73
C HIS A 211 15.73 -9.02 7.99
N GLN A 212 14.45 -8.94 8.35
CA GLN A 212 13.55 -10.08 8.41
C GLN A 212 12.56 -9.98 7.24
N VAL A 213 12.68 -10.90 6.28
CA VAL A 213 11.85 -10.91 5.07
C VAL A 213 10.81 -12.01 5.19
N GLU A 214 9.53 -11.63 5.07
CA GLU A 214 8.40 -12.55 5.04
C GLU A 214 7.63 -12.36 3.73
N GLY A 215 7.71 -13.33 2.83
CA GLY A 215 6.93 -13.27 1.60
C GLY A 215 5.52 -13.77 1.78
N LEU A 216 4.60 -12.83 1.91
CA LEU A 216 3.21 -13.05 2.32
C LEU A 216 2.34 -13.66 1.23
N ALA A 217 2.56 -13.34 -0.04
CA ALA A 217 1.74 -13.87 -1.13
C ALA A 217 2.35 -13.69 -2.52
N ASP A 218 1.95 -14.53 -3.48
CA ASP A 218 1.94 -14.15 -4.89
C ASP A 218 0.65 -13.38 -5.17
N VAL A 219 0.69 -12.36 -6.03
CA VAL A 219 -0.44 -11.45 -6.24
C VAL A 219 -0.60 -11.05 -7.70
N HIS A 220 -1.82 -10.64 -8.07
CA HIS A 220 -2.06 -9.94 -9.32
C HIS A 220 -1.54 -8.50 -9.26
N HIS A 221 -0.94 -8.00 -10.33
CA HIS A 221 -0.40 -6.63 -10.40
C HIS A 221 -1.48 -5.54 -10.22
N HIS A 222 -2.76 -5.85 -10.50
CA HIS A 222 -3.89 -4.93 -10.28
C HIS A 222 -4.75 -5.24 -9.04
N GLY A 223 -4.41 -6.24 -8.22
CA GLY A 223 -5.17 -6.56 -7.00
C GLY A 223 -6.38 -7.49 -7.17
N GLU A 224 -6.49 -8.20 -8.30
CA GLU A 224 -7.62 -9.09 -8.61
C GLU A 224 -7.57 -10.41 -7.85
N TRP A 225 -6.37 -10.90 -7.52
CA TRP A 225 -6.21 -12.13 -6.75
C TRP A 225 -4.96 -12.10 -5.88
N ILE A 226 -5.01 -12.89 -4.81
CA ILE A 226 -3.92 -13.14 -3.86
C ILE A 226 -3.80 -14.64 -3.60
N SER A 227 -2.59 -15.19 -3.67
CA SER A 227 -2.26 -16.56 -3.28
C SER A 227 -1.45 -16.51 -2.00
N TRP A 228 -2.14 -16.64 -0.86
CA TRP A 228 -1.59 -16.36 0.47
C TRP A 228 -0.63 -17.44 0.95
N ARG A 229 0.47 -17.00 1.57
CA ARG A 229 1.53 -17.81 2.19
C ARG A 229 1.92 -17.31 3.60
N GLY A 230 1.36 -16.16 4.02
CA GLY A 230 1.67 -15.53 5.29
C GLY A 230 0.95 -16.17 6.49
N PRO A 231 1.05 -15.54 7.67
CA PRO A 231 0.38 -16.02 8.88
C PRO A 231 -1.12 -16.24 8.70
N THR A 232 -1.63 -17.32 9.30
CA THR A 232 -3.07 -17.69 9.25
C THR A 232 -3.69 -17.84 10.65
N ARG A 233 -2.94 -17.54 11.72
CA ARG A 233 -3.37 -17.54 13.14
C ARG A 233 -2.76 -16.33 13.87
#